data_AF-A0A972VMC7-F1
#
_entry.id   AF-A0A972VMC7-F1
#
_cell.length_a   1.000
_cell.length_b   1.000
_cell.length_c   1.000
_cell.angle_alpha   90.00
_cell.angle_beta   90.00
_cell.angle_gamma   90.00
#
_symmetry.space_group_name_H-M   'P 1'
#
loop_
_entity.id
_entity.type
_entity.pdbx_description
1 polymer ?
#
loop_
_entity_poly.entity_id
_entity_poly.type
_entity_poly.pdbx_seq_one_letter_code
_entity_poly.pdbx_strand_id
1 'polypeptide(L)'
;MNEFSPRLTNYRLFLISLLFFVSCYKKPDIVPIDPIPVSQPTFDSLVEEFSICRGDGVIITKGSISGNLKFHFTATPEQAFIEFKDLLGRSVIEIHLIDENILAYDVLRKQKYSHEQLVSIMPILEVFSANDFRSTLWGIEPKIPSSSALEIIESMEIESEPTPQGILVRRIDATSMDKAQKMVIQFINREFGLSYPELERRMTKHG
;
A
#
# COMPACT_ATOMS: atom_id res chain seq x y z
N MET A 1 -39.89 -89.84 6.39
CA MET A 1 -38.95 -89.59 5.28
C MET A 1 -38.26 -88.26 5.53
N ASN A 2 -36.96 -88.35 5.83
CA ASN A 2 -35.84 -87.40 5.69
C ASN A 2 -35.99 -86.02 6.38
N GLU A 3 -35.42 -85.80 7.57
CA GLU A 3 -33.99 -85.58 7.91
C GLU A 3 -33.29 -84.52 7.03
N PHE A 4 -33.02 -83.37 7.64
CA PHE A 4 -32.28 -82.25 7.06
C PHE A 4 -30.87 -82.24 7.65
N SER A 5 -29.87 -82.66 6.87
CA SER A 5 -28.44 -82.59 7.25
C SER A 5 -27.87 -81.18 7.04
N PRO A 6 -26.90 -80.71 7.86
CA PRO A 6 -26.18 -79.48 7.57
C PRO A 6 -24.96 -79.75 6.69
N ARG A 7 -24.77 -78.96 5.63
CA ARG A 7 -23.47 -78.84 4.96
C ARG A 7 -22.89 -77.46 5.24
N LEU A 8 -22.07 -77.40 6.29
CA LEU A 8 -20.94 -76.48 6.38
C LEU A 8 -20.08 -76.63 5.12
N THR A 9 -19.39 -75.54 4.76
CA THR A 9 -18.21 -75.40 3.88
C THR A 9 -18.50 -74.48 2.69
N ASN A 10 -17.82 -73.31 2.69
CA ASN A 10 -17.36 -72.51 1.52
C ASN A 10 -17.23 -71.00 1.79
N TYR A 11 -17.19 -70.55 3.06
CA TYR A 11 -16.87 -69.14 3.36
C TYR A 11 -15.37 -68.79 3.37
N ARG A 12 -14.47 -69.78 3.17
CA ARG A 12 -13.02 -69.54 3.18
C ARG A 12 -12.43 -69.02 1.87
N LEU A 13 -13.14 -69.12 0.74
CA LEU A 13 -12.62 -68.64 -0.55
C LEU A 13 -12.95 -67.17 -0.86
N PHE A 14 -13.91 -66.55 -0.18
CA PHE A 14 -14.31 -65.17 -0.46
C PHE A 14 -13.44 -64.11 0.25
N LEU A 15 -12.63 -64.51 1.24
CA LEU A 15 -11.82 -63.59 2.05
C LEU A 15 -10.44 -63.27 1.44
N ILE A 16 -10.06 -63.93 0.34
CA ILE A 16 -8.75 -63.71 -0.32
C ILE A 16 -8.86 -62.76 -1.53
N SER A 17 -10.06 -62.48 -2.03
CA SER A 17 -10.25 -61.61 -3.21
C SER A 17 -10.29 -60.10 -2.91
N LEU A 18 -10.19 -59.67 -1.64
CA LEU A 18 -10.34 -58.26 -1.24
C LEU A 18 -9.01 -57.56 -0.85
N LEU A 19 -7.86 -58.05 -1.35
CA LEU A 19 -6.53 -57.50 -1.01
C LEU A 19 -5.66 -57.08 -2.21
N PHE A 20 -6.25 -56.88 -3.40
CA PHE A 20 -5.50 -56.46 -4.60
C PHE A 20 -5.97 -55.13 -5.23
N PHE A 21 -6.29 -54.13 -4.40
CA PHE A 21 -6.31 -52.73 -4.85
C PHE A 21 -5.15 -51.96 -4.21
N VAL A 22 -3.92 -52.33 -4.59
CA VAL A 22 -2.76 -51.47 -4.34
C VAL A 22 -2.80 -50.36 -5.40
N SER A 23 -3.59 -49.32 -5.11
CA SER A 23 -3.61 -48.10 -5.90
C SER A 23 -2.30 -47.36 -5.65
N CYS A 24 -1.43 -47.32 -6.66
CA CYS A 24 -0.19 -46.56 -6.61
C CYS A 24 -0.55 -45.08 -6.79
N TYR A 25 -0.74 -44.35 -5.69
CA TYR A 25 -0.89 -42.90 -5.74
C TYR A 25 0.46 -42.29 -6.11
N LYS A 26 0.65 -41.95 -7.39
CA LYS A 26 1.75 -41.08 -7.78
C LYS A 26 1.50 -39.71 -7.15
N LYS A 27 2.38 -39.32 -6.24
CA LYS A 27 2.42 -37.95 -5.71
C LYS A 27 2.45 -37.00 -6.91
N PRO A 28 1.55 -36.00 -7.00
CA PRO A 28 1.64 -35.03 -8.07
C PRO A 28 3.02 -34.37 -8.00
N ASP A 29 3.67 -34.26 -9.15
CA ASP A 29 4.89 -33.46 -9.26
C ASP A 29 4.50 -32.02 -8.94
N ILE A 30 4.79 -31.60 -7.72
CA ILE A 30 4.76 -30.20 -7.33
C ILE A 30 5.94 -29.60 -8.07
N VAL A 31 5.70 -29.04 -9.25
CA VAL A 31 6.66 -28.16 -9.89
C VAL A 31 6.91 -27.02 -8.90
N PRO A 32 8.14 -26.83 -8.40
CA PRO A 32 8.48 -25.61 -7.69
C PRO A 32 8.20 -24.49 -8.68
N ILE A 33 7.12 -23.75 -8.47
CA ILE A 33 7.00 -22.44 -9.09
C ILE A 33 8.11 -21.66 -8.42
N ASP A 34 9.20 -21.41 -9.16
CA ASP A 34 10.21 -20.47 -8.71
C ASP A 34 9.46 -19.20 -8.28
N PRO A 35 9.67 -18.69 -7.06
CA PRO A 35 8.98 -17.50 -6.62
C PRO A 35 9.23 -16.44 -7.69
N ILE A 36 8.14 -15.92 -8.29
CA ILE A 36 8.23 -14.81 -9.23
C ILE A 36 9.09 -13.77 -8.51
N PRO A 37 10.22 -13.33 -9.09
CA PRO A 37 11.04 -12.31 -8.45
C PRO A 37 10.14 -11.10 -8.24
N VAL A 38 9.73 -10.86 -6.99
CA VAL A 38 8.90 -9.72 -6.63
C VAL A 38 9.80 -8.51 -6.80
N SER A 39 9.72 -7.90 -7.97
CA SER A 39 10.45 -6.67 -8.28
C SER A 39 9.67 -5.47 -7.77
N GLN A 40 10.37 -4.36 -7.57
CA GLN A 40 9.70 -3.07 -7.41
C GLN A 40 9.01 -2.74 -8.74
N PRO A 41 7.69 -2.50 -8.75
CA PRO A 41 7.00 -2.11 -9.96
C PRO A 41 7.46 -0.70 -10.38
N THR A 42 7.25 -0.36 -11.65
CA THR A 42 7.41 1.02 -12.11
C THR A 42 6.09 1.78 -11.93
N PHE A 43 6.16 3.10 -11.84
CA PHE A 43 4.95 3.93 -11.81
C PHE A 43 4.07 3.68 -13.05
N ASP A 44 4.69 3.67 -14.23
CA ASP A 44 4.00 3.46 -15.52
C ASP A 44 3.29 2.11 -15.55
N SER A 45 3.94 1.02 -15.11
CA SER A 45 3.31 -0.30 -15.05
C SER A 45 2.08 -0.35 -14.14
N LEU A 46 2.11 0.33 -12.99
CA LEU A 46 0.95 0.37 -12.09
C LEU A 46 -0.18 1.21 -12.67
N VAL A 47 0.15 2.33 -13.31
CA VAL A 47 -0.82 3.22 -13.94
C VAL A 47 -1.52 2.55 -15.12
N GLU A 48 -0.76 1.88 -15.99
CA GLU A 48 -1.27 1.13 -17.14
C GLU A 48 -2.25 0.04 -16.71
N GLU A 49 -1.98 -0.63 -15.58
CA GLU A 49 -2.83 -1.69 -15.06
C GLU A 49 -4.06 -1.15 -14.31
N PHE A 50 -3.91 -0.11 -13.47
CA PHE A 50 -4.91 0.21 -12.47
C PHE A 50 -5.62 1.57 -12.60
N SER A 51 -5.13 2.54 -13.38
CA SER A 51 -5.72 3.89 -13.57
C SER A 51 -5.96 4.77 -12.33
N ILE A 52 -6.15 4.17 -11.14
CA ILE A 52 -6.41 4.82 -9.87
C ILE A 52 -5.88 3.98 -8.71
N CYS A 53 -5.32 4.65 -7.70
CA CYS A 53 -4.88 4.08 -6.45
C CYS A 53 -5.52 4.86 -5.30
N ARG A 54 -6.03 4.16 -4.30
CA ARG A 54 -6.53 4.76 -3.06
C ARG A 54 -5.83 4.13 -1.88
N GLY A 55 -5.88 4.78 -0.74
CA GLY A 55 -5.36 4.19 0.47
C GLY A 55 -5.49 5.11 1.66
N ASP A 56 -4.92 4.65 2.75
CA ASP A 56 -4.90 5.36 4.02
C ASP A 56 -3.59 5.09 4.76
N GLY A 57 -3.32 5.93 5.76
CA GLY A 57 -2.14 5.83 6.55
C GLY A 57 -2.12 6.80 7.72
N VAL A 58 -0.95 6.94 8.32
CA VAL A 58 -0.70 7.87 9.41
C VAL A 58 0.56 8.68 9.14
N ILE A 59 0.51 9.96 9.51
CA ILE A 59 1.67 10.82 9.59
C ILE A 59 1.93 11.17 11.04
N ILE A 60 3.16 10.97 11.50
CA ILE A 60 3.59 11.25 12.86
C ILE A 60 4.72 12.27 12.79
N THR A 61 4.53 13.40 13.45
CA THR A 61 5.50 14.48 13.54
C THR A 61 5.97 14.64 14.98
N LYS A 62 7.28 14.84 15.18
CA LYS A 62 7.89 15.11 16.49
C LYS A 62 8.95 16.21 16.35
N GLY A 63 8.90 17.21 17.21
CA GLY A 63 9.80 18.36 17.16
C GLY A 63 9.03 19.66 17.32
N SER A 64 9.45 20.67 16.56
CA SER A 64 8.82 22.01 16.50
C SER A 64 7.31 21.94 16.28
N ILE A 65 6.85 21.02 15.44
CA ILE A 65 5.44 20.69 15.25
C ILE A 65 5.25 19.20 15.57
N SER A 66 4.49 18.90 16.61
CA SER A 66 4.25 17.52 17.05
C SER A 66 2.79 17.14 16.90
N GLY A 67 2.52 15.96 16.34
CA GLY A 67 1.16 15.49 16.10
C GLY A 67 1.11 14.11 15.46
N ASN A 68 -0.10 13.54 15.46
CA ASN A 68 -0.42 12.33 14.71
C ASN A 68 -1.73 12.59 13.97
N LEU A 69 -1.68 12.51 12.64
CA LEU A 69 -2.85 12.64 11.78
C LEU A 69 -3.01 11.34 10.99
N LYS A 70 -4.25 10.87 10.88
CA LYS A 70 -4.60 9.86 9.90
C LYS A 70 -4.73 10.56 8.55
N PHE A 71 -4.39 9.89 7.46
CA PHE A 71 -4.69 10.40 6.12
C PHE A 71 -5.40 9.36 5.28
N HIS A 72 -6.19 9.84 4.33
CA HIS A 72 -6.71 9.05 3.23
C HIS A 72 -6.27 9.73 1.94
N PHE A 73 -6.04 8.96 0.89
CA PHE A 73 -5.70 9.51 -0.41
C PHE A 73 -6.45 8.83 -1.55
N THR A 74 -6.57 9.57 -2.65
CA THR A 74 -6.92 9.05 -3.97
C THR A 74 -5.94 9.65 -4.95
N ALA A 75 -5.31 8.80 -5.74
CA ALA A 75 -4.29 9.17 -6.70
C ALA A 75 -4.62 8.56 -8.07
N THR A 76 -4.46 9.38 -9.09
CA THR A 76 -4.52 9.05 -10.52
C THR A 76 -3.13 9.32 -11.11
N PRO A 77 -2.90 9.10 -12.41
CA PRO A 77 -1.59 9.37 -13.01
C PRO A 77 -1.22 10.85 -13.01
N GLU A 78 -2.21 11.75 -13.12
CA GLU A 78 -2.01 13.19 -13.26
C GLU A 78 -2.19 13.95 -11.93
N GLN A 79 -3.06 13.46 -11.05
CA GLN A 79 -3.43 14.15 -9.83
C GLN A 79 -3.58 13.24 -8.62
N ALA A 80 -3.41 13.79 -7.43
CA ALA A 80 -3.77 13.12 -6.19
C ALA A 80 -4.38 14.09 -5.18
N PHE A 81 -5.27 13.57 -4.35
CA PHE A 81 -5.89 14.27 -3.23
C PHE A 81 -5.59 13.51 -1.95
N ILE A 82 -5.16 14.23 -0.91
CA ILE A 82 -4.83 13.69 0.40
C ILE A 82 -5.59 14.48 1.46
N GLU A 83 -6.38 13.78 2.27
CA GLU A 83 -7.16 14.36 3.36
C GLU A 83 -6.58 13.90 4.70
N PHE A 84 -6.03 14.83 5.48
CA PHE A 84 -5.52 14.57 6.83
C PHE A 84 -6.59 14.86 7.87
N LYS A 85 -6.76 13.91 8.79
CA LYS A 85 -7.74 13.93 9.87
C LYS A 85 -7.07 13.88 11.24
N ASP A 86 -7.59 14.68 12.16
CA ASP A 86 -7.21 14.61 13.56
C ASP A 86 -7.77 13.36 14.26
N LEU A 87 -7.46 13.21 15.55
CA LEU A 87 -7.92 12.07 16.36
C LEU A 87 -9.45 11.98 16.49
N LEU A 88 -10.17 13.08 16.25
CA LEU A 88 -11.63 13.12 16.26
C LEU A 88 -12.23 12.85 14.87
N GLY A 89 -11.40 12.58 13.86
CA GLY A 89 -11.82 12.32 12.49
C GLY A 89 -12.17 13.57 11.69
N ARG A 90 -11.85 14.77 12.20
CA ARG A 90 -12.11 16.03 11.51
C ARG A 90 -11.02 16.27 10.47
N SER A 91 -11.40 16.62 9.24
CA SER A 91 -10.44 17.07 8.23
C SER A 91 -9.79 18.38 8.69
N VAL A 92 -8.45 18.41 8.69
CA VAL A 92 -7.67 19.55 9.16
C VAL A 92 -6.74 20.10 8.08
N ILE A 93 -6.22 19.24 7.21
CA ILE A 93 -5.35 19.62 6.09
C ILE A 93 -5.80 18.82 4.86
N GLU A 94 -5.93 19.50 3.74
CA GLU A 94 -6.11 18.88 2.43
C GLU A 94 -4.92 19.23 1.54
N ILE A 95 -4.37 18.25 0.82
CA ILE A 95 -3.31 18.44 -0.18
C ILE A 95 -3.82 17.95 -1.53
N HIS A 96 -3.60 18.77 -2.55
CA HIS A 96 -3.84 18.44 -3.94
C HIS A 96 -2.50 18.48 -4.66
N LEU A 97 -2.13 17.35 -5.25
CA LEU A 97 -1.02 17.22 -6.18
C LEU A 97 -1.64 17.27 -7.58
N ILE A 98 -1.42 18.35 -8.32
CA ILE A 98 -2.00 18.54 -9.67
C ILE A 98 -0.86 18.91 -10.60
N ASP A 99 -0.59 18.05 -11.57
CA ASP A 99 0.59 18.14 -12.44
C ASP A 99 1.87 18.22 -11.57
N GLU A 100 2.60 19.33 -11.66
CA GLU A 100 3.81 19.62 -10.89
C GLU A 100 3.56 20.45 -9.63
N ASN A 101 2.31 20.81 -9.35
CA ASN A 101 1.95 21.73 -8.27
C ASN A 101 1.49 21.00 -7.01
N ILE A 102 1.87 21.56 -5.85
CA ILE A 102 1.36 21.16 -4.54
C ILE A 102 0.50 22.30 -3.99
N LEU A 103 -0.78 22.05 -3.82
CA LEU A 103 -1.72 22.97 -3.18
C LEU A 103 -2.14 22.38 -1.85
N ALA A 104 -2.05 23.15 -0.77
CA ALA A 104 -2.50 22.70 0.55
C ALA A 104 -3.43 23.70 1.21
N TYR A 105 -4.44 23.21 1.92
CA TYR A 105 -5.47 24.01 2.56
C TYR A 105 -5.61 23.64 4.03
N ASP A 106 -5.65 24.66 4.89
CA ASP A 106 -6.11 24.56 6.26
C ASP A 106 -7.64 24.56 6.23
N VAL A 107 -8.24 23.38 6.42
CA VAL A 107 -9.69 23.19 6.30
C VAL A 107 -10.45 23.93 7.41
N LEU A 108 -9.85 24.01 8.60
CA LEU A 108 -10.47 24.65 9.76
C LEU A 108 -10.54 26.17 9.59
N ARG A 109 -9.44 26.76 9.09
CA ARG A 109 -9.33 28.21 8.86
C ARG A 109 -9.78 28.65 7.47
N LYS A 110 -10.07 27.70 6.57
CA LYS A 110 -10.46 27.93 5.17
C LYS A 110 -9.45 28.80 4.42
N GLN A 111 -8.17 28.54 4.63
CA GLN A 111 -7.07 29.30 4.03
C GLN A 111 -6.08 28.36 3.35
N LYS A 112 -5.42 28.84 2.30
CA LYS A 112 -4.33 28.11 1.65
C LYS A 112 -3.07 28.21 2.53
N TYR A 113 -2.36 27.10 2.70
CA TYR A 113 -1.01 27.13 3.25
C TYR A 113 -0.04 27.76 2.26
N SER A 114 0.87 28.61 2.74
CA SER A 114 2.07 28.93 1.98
C SER A 114 2.96 27.69 1.87
N HIS A 115 3.86 27.68 0.87
CA HIS A 115 4.82 26.59 0.72
C HIS A 115 5.68 26.44 1.99
N GLU A 116 6.20 27.55 2.55
CA GLU A 116 6.99 27.54 3.79
C GLU A 116 6.24 26.97 5.00
N GLN A 117 4.95 27.31 5.15
CA GLN A 117 4.12 26.75 6.22
C GLN A 117 3.93 25.25 6.06
N LEU A 118 3.66 24.81 4.83
CA LEU A 118 3.46 23.39 4.53
C LEU A 118 4.73 22.59 4.76
N VAL A 119 5.87 23.09 4.31
CA VAL A 119 7.21 22.53 4.53
C VAL A 119 7.56 22.45 6.02
N SER A 120 7.18 23.46 6.81
CA SER A 120 7.40 23.42 8.26
C SER A 120 6.66 22.25 8.93
N ILE A 121 5.52 21.83 8.37
CA ILE A 121 4.72 20.69 8.85
C ILE A 121 5.22 19.37 8.24
N MET A 122 5.53 19.37 6.94
CA MET A 122 6.02 18.23 6.15
C MET A 122 7.35 18.57 5.46
N PRO A 123 8.49 18.45 6.17
CA PRO A 123 9.80 18.80 5.62
C PRO A 123 10.18 18.03 4.37
N ILE A 124 9.64 16.82 4.17
CA ILE A 124 9.87 16.03 2.95
C ILE A 124 9.47 16.77 1.66
N LEU A 125 8.59 17.77 1.75
CA LEU A 125 8.17 18.58 0.61
C LEU A 125 9.22 19.61 0.17
N GLU A 126 10.33 19.75 0.89
CA GLU A 126 11.51 20.47 0.39
C GLU A 126 12.25 19.68 -0.70
N VAL A 127 12.09 18.34 -0.70
CA VAL A 127 12.83 17.44 -1.58
C VAL A 127 11.94 16.63 -2.50
N PHE A 128 10.65 16.47 -2.18
CA PHE A 128 9.69 15.77 -3.04
C PHE A 128 8.96 16.77 -3.91
N SER A 129 9.04 16.56 -5.24
CA SER A 129 8.11 17.20 -6.16
C SER A 129 6.70 16.62 -6.00
N ALA A 130 5.71 17.28 -6.61
CA ALA A 130 4.35 16.74 -6.67
C ALA A 130 4.31 15.35 -7.32
N ASN A 131 5.16 15.12 -8.33
CA ASN A 131 5.26 13.84 -9.02
C ASN A 131 5.89 12.75 -8.12
N ASP A 132 6.97 13.07 -7.40
CA ASP A 132 7.60 12.12 -6.47
C ASP A 132 6.64 11.73 -5.35
N PHE A 133 5.93 12.71 -4.80
CA PHE A 133 4.95 12.42 -3.77
C PHE A 133 3.79 11.59 -4.32
N ARG A 134 3.28 11.92 -5.51
CA ARG A 134 2.23 11.15 -6.17
C ARG A 134 2.67 9.71 -6.45
N SER A 135 3.84 9.46 -7.01
CA SER A 135 4.34 8.10 -7.24
C SER A 135 4.54 7.32 -5.93
N THR A 136 4.93 8.01 -4.86
CA THR A 136 5.04 7.42 -3.51
C THR A 136 3.69 6.97 -2.95
N LEU A 137 2.61 7.72 -3.22
CA LEU A 137 1.25 7.27 -2.88
C LEU A 137 0.89 5.95 -3.57
N TRP A 138 1.36 5.75 -4.81
CA TRP A 138 1.22 4.49 -5.54
C TRP A 138 2.16 3.37 -5.05
N GLY A 139 3.06 3.67 -4.12
CA GLY A 139 4.00 2.71 -3.53
C GLY A 139 5.37 2.67 -4.20
N ILE A 140 5.67 3.61 -5.10
CA ILE A 140 6.98 3.73 -5.74
C ILE A 140 7.95 4.45 -4.82
N GLU A 141 9.20 3.97 -4.77
CA GLU A 141 10.25 4.64 -4.01
C GLU A 141 10.56 6.01 -4.61
N PRO A 142 10.48 7.10 -3.81
CA PRO A 142 10.76 8.45 -4.28
C PRO A 142 12.22 8.58 -4.72
N LYS A 143 12.45 9.32 -5.80
CA LYS A 143 13.82 9.66 -6.23
C LYS A 143 14.33 10.76 -5.31
N ILE A 144 15.17 10.41 -4.35
CA ILE A 144 15.83 11.41 -3.50
C ILE A 144 16.76 12.24 -4.40
N PRO A 145 16.57 13.58 -4.51
CA PRO A 145 17.44 14.40 -5.33
C PRO A 145 18.88 14.37 -4.80
N SER A 146 19.85 14.66 -5.67
CA SER A 146 21.29 14.66 -5.34
C SER A 146 21.64 15.53 -4.12
N SER A 147 22.86 15.33 -3.59
CA SER A 147 23.46 15.85 -2.35
C SER A 147 23.01 17.20 -1.76
N SER A 148 22.55 18.18 -2.54
CA SER A 148 22.00 19.45 -2.04
C SER A 148 20.65 19.30 -1.32
N ALA A 149 19.83 18.30 -1.69
CA ALA A 149 18.59 17.98 -0.98
C ALA A 149 18.85 17.39 0.42
N LEU A 150 20.04 16.80 0.63
CA LEU A 150 20.47 16.23 1.91
C LEU A 150 21.02 17.28 2.89
N GLU A 151 21.22 18.54 2.47
CA GLU A 151 21.55 19.63 3.40
C GLU A 151 20.34 20.01 4.27
N ILE A 152 19.13 19.75 3.77
CA ILE A 152 17.85 20.08 4.41
C ILE A 152 17.32 18.85 5.18
N ILE A 153 17.28 17.69 4.51
CA ILE A 153 16.90 16.42 5.11
C ILE A 153 18.17 15.67 5.48
N GLU A 154 18.49 15.65 6.77
CA GLU A 154 19.70 14.99 7.31
C GLU A 154 19.66 13.48 7.07
N SER A 155 18.49 12.86 7.28
CA SER A 155 18.30 11.43 7.04
C SER A 155 16.90 11.16 6.52
N MET A 156 16.83 10.23 5.56
CA MET A 156 15.61 9.65 5.05
C MET A 156 15.80 8.14 4.96
N GLU A 157 14.96 7.38 5.65
CA GLU A 157 14.92 5.93 5.60
C GLU A 157 13.58 5.51 5.00
N ILE A 158 13.63 4.57 4.06
CA ILE A 158 12.46 4.09 3.34
C ILE A 158 12.36 2.59 3.57
N GLU A 159 11.25 2.16 4.16
CA GLU A 159 10.93 0.74 4.29
C GLU A 159 9.89 0.36 3.25
N SER A 160 10.09 -0.77 2.59
CA SER A 160 9.15 -1.34 1.62
C SER A 160 8.74 -2.75 2.02
N GLU A 161 7.56 -3.17 1.58
CA GLU A 161 7.01 -4.50 1.87
C GLU A 161 6.53 -5.20 0.60
N PRO A 162 6.63 -6.55 0.51
CA PRO A 162 6.04 -7.30 -0.59
C PRO A 162 4.52 -7.23 -0.56
N THR A 163 3.91 -6.94 -1.70
CA THR A 163 2.46 -6.92 -1.93
C THR A 163 2.12 -7.71 -3.20
N PRO A 164 0.84 -8.01 -3.48
CA PRO A 164 0.44 -8.62 -4.75
C PRO A 164 0.86 -7.81 -5.98
N GLN A 165 1.02 -6.49 -5.85
CA GLN A 165 1.43 -5.57 -6.92
C GLN A 165 2.96 -5.37 -7.00
N GLY A 166 3.75 -6.08 -6.19
CA GLY A 166 5.20 -5.94 -6.11
C GLY A 166 5.69 -5.41 -4.76
N ILE A 167 6.98 -5.06 -4.67
CA ILE A 167 7.54 -4.44 -3.45
C ILE A 167 7.16 -2.96 -3.44
N LEU A 168 6.34 -2.54 -2.46
CA LEU A 168 5.82 -1.17 -2.36
C LEU A 168 6.33 -0.47 -1.10
N VAL A 169 6.53 0.84 -1.17
CA VAL A 169 6.89 1.69 -0.02
C VAL A 169 5.82 1.58 1.06
N ARG A 170 6.23 1.16 2.26
CA ARG A 170 5.38 1.03 3.45
C ARG A 170 5.54 2.22 4.38
N ARG A 171 6.77 2.70 4.52
CA ARG A 171 7.13 3.69 5.54
C ARG A 171 8.25 4.60 5.03
N ILE A 172 8.17 5.87 5.40
CA ILE A 172 9.23 6.85 5.21
C ILE A 172 9.48 7.54 6.55
N ASP A 173 10.69 7.42 7.07
CA ASP A 173 11.18 8.19 8.22
C ASP A 173 12.11 9.28 7.71
N ALA A 174 11.82 10.53 8.04
CA ALA A 174 12.63 11.68 7.65
C ALA A 174 12.96 12.56 8.85
N THR A 175 14.21 13.02 8.92
CA THR A 175 14.68 13.97 9.94
C THR A 175 15.24 15.21 9.27
N SER A 176 14.80 16.38 9.71
CA SER A 176 15.34 17.69 9.33
C SER A 176 15.83 18.40 10.60
N MET A 177 17.13 18.72 10.63
CA MET A 177 17.74 19.41 11.77
C MET A 177 17.43 20.90 11.79
N ASP A 178 17.37 21.52 10.61
CA ASP A 178 17.10 22.96 10.44
C ASP A 178 15.72 23.33 11.00
N LYS A 179 14.71 22.48 10.79
CA LYS A 179 13.37 22.62 11.37
C LYS A 179 13.24 21.96 12.75
N ALA A 180 14.29 21.29 13.22
CA ALA A 180 14.28 20.45 14.43
C ALA A 180 13.06 19.50 14.44
N GLN A 181 12.86 18.79 13.34
CA GLN A 181 11.64 18.07 13.03
C GLN A 181 11.92 16.64 12.56
N LYS A 182 11.22 15.68 13.16
CA LYS A 182 11.13 14.29 12.71
C LYS A 182 9.76 14.02 12.17
N MET A 183 9.70 13.24 11.10
CA MET A 183 8.49 12.87 10.39
C MET A 183 8.51 11.39 10.07
N VAL A 184 7.36 10.77 10.23
CA VAL A 184 7.09 9.40 9.80
C VAL A 184 5.83 9.44 8.96
N ILE A 185 5.90 8.91 7.75
CA ILE A 185 4.72 8.58 6.94
C ILE A 185 4.63 7.07 6.88
N GLN A 186 3.54 6.51 7.36
CA GLN A 186 3.27 5.09 7.26
C GLN A 186 1.98 4.88 6.48
N PHE A 187 2.09 4.23 5.33
CA PHE A 187 0.95 3.74 4.58
C PHE A 187 0.40 2.52 5.29
N ILE A 188 -0.91 2.39 5.45
CA ILE A 188 -1.57 1.25 6.10
C ILE A 188 -2.20 0.35 5.04
N ASN A 189 -2.95 0.91 4.11
CA ASN A 189 -3.58 0.16 3.01
C ASN A 189 -3.38 0.87 1.67
N ARG A 190 -3.38 0.08 0.60
CA ARG A 190 -3.53 0.54 -0.79
C ARG A 190 -4.50 -0.35 -1.53
N GLU A 191 -5.40 0.27 -2.28
CA GLU A 191 -6.38 -0.36 -3.15
C GLU A 191 -6.20 0.18 -4.56
N PHE A 192 -5.98 -0.72 -5.51
CA PHE A 192 -5.75 -0.38 -6.91
C PHE A 192 -6.98 -0.71 -7.75
N GLY A 193 -7.32 0.14 -8.73
CA GLY A 193 -8.36 -0.12 -9.73
C GLY A 193 -9.81 0.02 -9.27
N LEU A 194 -10.07 0.34 -8.00
CA LEU A 194 -11.44 0.61 -7.52
C LEU A 194 -11.81 2.06 -7.80
N SER A 195 -13.02 2.34 -8.31
CA SER A 195 -13.58 3.70 -8.51
C SER A 195 -14.77 3.95 -7.56
N TYR A 196 -14.82 5.14 -6.95
CA TYR A 196 -15.90 5.60 -6.07
C TYR A 196 -16.35 6.99 -6.56
N PRO A 197 -17.49 7.08 -7.29
CA PRO A 197 -17.92 8.31 -7.99
C PRO A 197 -18.04 9.57 -7.11
N GLU A 198 -18.34 9.43 -5.82
CA GLU A 198 -18.50 10.55 -4.89
C GLU A 198 -17.18 11.29 -4.60
N LEU A 199 -16.05 10.57 -4.59
CA LEU A 199 -14.72 11.15 -4.34
C LEU A 199 -14.15 11.79 -5.61
N GLU A 200 -14.40 11.20 -6.78
CA GLU A 200 -14.03 11.78 -8.07
C GLU A 200 -14.64 13.18 -8.26
N ARG A 201 -15.91 13.36 -7.85
CA ARG A 201 -16.57 14.68 -7.85
C ARG A 201 -15.90 15.71 -6.94
N ARG A 202 -15.16 15.30 -5.90
CA ARG A 202 -14.40 16.23 -5.04
C ARG A 202 -13.09 16.64 -5.69
N MET A 203 -12.42 15.72 -6.41
CA MET A 203 -11.19 16.02 -7.15
C MET A 203 -11.46 17.05 -8.26
N THR A 204 -12.58 16.96 -8.98
CA THR A 204 -12.93 17.88 -10.07
C THR A 204 -13.43 19.26 -9.62
N LYS A 205 -13.77 19.46 -8.34
CA LYS A 205 -14.35 20.73 -7.84
C LYS A 205 -13.31 21.80 -7.51
N HIS A 206 -12.04 21.43 -7.45
CA HIS A 206 -10.94 22.31 -7.05
C HIS A 206 -9.83 22.41 -8.11
N GLY A 207 -10.05 21.85 -9.30
CA GLY A 207 -9.23 22.05 -10.50
C GLY A 207 -9.68 23.28 -11.30
#